data_AF-A0A6B2LTF0-F1
#
_entry.id   AF-A0A6B2LTF0-F1
#
_cell.length_a   1.000
_cell.length_b   1.000
_cell.length_c   1.000
_cell.angle_alpha   90.00
_cell.angle_beta   90.00
_cell.angle_gamma   90.00
#
_symmetry.space_group_name_H-M   'P 1'
#
loop_
_entity.id
_entity.type
_entity.pdbx_description
1 polymer ?
#
loop_
_entity_poly.entity_id
_entity_poly.type
_entity_poly.pdbx_seq_one_letter_code
_entity_poly.pdbx_strand_id
1 'polypeptide(L)' 'MRAILNLTYPIQEGIVKDWEGMELLWQHTFEHQLKVSAKEHLVLLTETPSNPQANKDKMLQIMFETFGFQGSYVANQSL' A
#
# COMPACT_ATOMS: atom_id res chain seq x y z
N MET A 1 -21.02 25.01 -6.51
CA MET A 1 -19.61 24.87 -6.14
C MET A 1 -19.10 23.60 -6.81
N ARG A 2 -18.32 23.70 -7.90
CA ARG A 2 -17.73 22.51 -8.52
C ARG A 2 -16.63 22.05 -7.57
N ALA A 3 -16.80 20.90 -6.93
CA ALA A 3 -15.71 20.26 -6.21
C ALA A 3 -14.62 19.96 -7.25
N ILE A 4 -13.50 20.68 -7.18
CA ILE A 4 -12.32 20.35 -7.97
C ILE A 4 -11.70 19.14 -7.28
N LEU A 5 -11.86 17.97 -7.89
CA LEU A 5 -11.20 16.75 -7.44
C LEU A 5 -9.77 16.78 -7.97
N ASN A 6 -8.79 16.88 -7.06
CA ASN A 6 -7.40 16.68 -7.41
C ASN A 6 -7.12 15.18 -7.47
N LEU A 7 -6.91 14.67 -8.69
CA LEU A 7 -6.56 13.27 -8.90
C LEU A 7 -5.04 13.11 -8.76
N THR A 8 -4.61 12.24 -7.84
CA THR A 8 -3.20 11.89 -7.65
C THR A 8 -2.97 10.42 -8.01
N TYR A 9 -1.77 10.13 -8.51
CA TYR A 9 -1.34 8.78 -8.88
C TYR A 9 -0.12 8.42 -8.03
N PRO A 10 -0.32 7.69 -6.91
CA PRO A 10 0.76 7.45 -5.96
C PRO A 10 1.83 6.48 -6.47
N ILE A 11 1.51 5.69 -7.50
CA ILE A 11 2.42 4.72 -8.12
C ILE A 11 2.75 5.20 -9.54
N GLN A 12 4.05 5.23 -9.86
CA GLN A 12 4.57 5.54 -11.20
C GLN A 12 5.59 4.48 -11.57
N GLU A 13 5.43 3.86 -12.76
CA GLU A 13 6.31 2.79 -13.25
C GLU A 13 6.44 1.60 -12.27
N GLY A 14 5.36 1.30 -11.53
CA GLY A 14 5.34 0.23 -10.52
C GLY A 14 6.05 0.57 -9.21
N ILE A 15 6.55 1.81 -9.06
CA ILE A 15 7.24 2.29 -7.86
C ILE A 15 6.35 3.34 -7.16
N VAL A 16 6.19 3.20 -5.85
CA VAL A 16 5.48 4.21 -5.03
C VAL A 16 6.30 5.50 -4.98
N LYS A 17 5.69 6.62 -5.38
CA LYS A 17 6.28 7.97 -5.38
C LYS A 17 5.62 8.90 -4.37
N ASP A 18 4.34 8.69 -4.08
CA ASP A 18 3.58 9.42 -3.06
C ASP A 18 3.01 8.44 -2.05
N TRP A 19 3.61 8.43 -0.85
CA TRP A 19 3.25 7.52 0.23
C TRP A 19 1.96 7.93 0.93
N GLU A 20 1.66 9.23 1.01
CA GLU A 20 0.42 9.71 1.63
C GLU A 20 -0.78 9.27 0.78
N GLY A 21 -0.70 9.44 -0.54
CA GLY A 21 -1.70 8.93 -1.47
C GLY A 21 -1.83 7.41 -1.43
N MET A 22 -0.72 6.69 -1.25
CA MET A 22 -0.73 5.23 -1.15
C MET A 22 -1.40 4.74 0.14
N GLU A 23 -1.14 5.38 1.28
CA GLU A 23 -1.78 5.08 2.56
C GLU A 23 -3.30 5.28 2.49
N LEU A 24 -3.77 6.37 1.88
CA LEU A 24 -5.20 6.60 1.65
C LEU A 24 -5.82 5.51 0.77
N LEU A 25 -5.12 5.08 -0.28
CA LEU A 25 -5.58 4.01 -1.17
C LEU A 25 -5.69 2.67 -0.42
N TRP A 26 -4.68 2.32 0.38
CA TRP A 26 -4.71 1.11 1.20
C TRP A 26 -5.78 1.15 2.27
N GLN A 27 -5.95 2.29 2.95
CA GLN A 27 -7.02 2.47 3.94
C GLN A 27 -8.39 2.25 3.29
N HIS A 28 -8.63 2.84 2.12
CA HIS A 28 -9.86 2.62 1.38
C HIS A 28 -10.04 1.13 1.01
N THR A 29 -8.97 0.48 0.58
CA THR A 29 -8.99 -0.94 0.20
C THR A 29 -9.33 -1.84 1.40
N PHE A 30 -8.66 -1.68 2.53
CA PHE A 30 -8.84 -2.57 3.68
C PHE A 30 -10.15 -2.28 4.43
N GLU A 31 -10.48 -1.02 4.66
CA GLU A 31 -11.62 -0.64 5.51
C GLU A 31 -12.94 -0.58 4.74
N HIS A 32 -12.91 -0.08 3.50
CA HIS A 32 -14.15 0.19 2.76
C HIS A 32 -14.48 -0.90 1.75
N GLN A 33 -13.47 -1.36 0.98
CA GLN A 33 -13.68 -2.38 -0.04
C GLN A 33 -13.73 -3.79 0.56
N LEU A 34 -12.67 -4.18 1.27
CA LEU A 34 -12.56 -5.53 1.85
C LEU A 34 -13.25 -5.65 3.20
N LYS A 35 -13.36 -4.56 3.96
CA LYS A 35 -13.96 -4.51 5.31
C LYS A 35 -13.31 -5.51 6.27
N VAL A 36 -11.98 -5.60 6.23
CA VAL A 36 -11.19 -6.53 7.05
C VAL A 36 -10.48 -5.81 8.18
N SER A 37 -10.35 -6.49 9.33
CA SER A 37 -9.48 -6.05 10.41
C SER A 37 -8.06 -6.54 10.16
N ALA A 38 -7.11 -5.62 10.02
CA ALA A 38 -5.70 -5.95 9.80
C ALA A 38 -5.10 -6.85 10.89
N LYS A 39 -5.57 -6.73 12.14
CA LYS A 39 -5.09 -7.54 13.28
C LYS A 39 -5.45 -9.03 13.17
N GLU A 40 -6.45 -9.37 12.38
CA GLU A 40 -6.97 -10.74 12.22
C GLU A 40 -6.47 -11.40 10.93
N HIS A 41 -5.74 -10.66 10.09
CA HIS A 41 -5.35 -11.09 8.76
C HIS A 41 -3.84 -10.92 8.54
N LEU A 42 -3.34 -11.60 7.51
CA LEU A 42 -2.01 -11.40 6.95
C LEU A 42 -2.15 -10.67 5.63
N VAL A 43 -1.14 -9.87 5.27
CA VAL A 43 -1.15 -9.12 4.00
C VAL A 43 -0.09 -9.66 3.03
N LEU A 44 -0.52 -9.89 1.79
CA LEU A 44 0.36 -10.19 0.67
C LEU A 44 0.42 -8.95 -0.23
N LEU A 45 1.59 -8.37 -0.36
CA LEU A 45 1.86 -7.26 -1.26
C LEU A 45 2.67 -7.74 -2.47
N THR A 46 2.60 -6.98 -3.54
CA THR A 46 3.36 -7.26 -4.76
C THR A 46 4.25 -6.08 -5.11
N GLU A 47 5.49 -6.35 -5.54
CA GLU A 47 6.45 -5.34 -5.97
C GLU A 47 7.05 -5.63 -7.36
N THR A 48 7.54 -4.58 -8.01
CA THR A 48 8.35 -4.71 -9.24
C THR A 48 9.79 -5.15 -8.91
N PRO A 49 10.48 -5.93 -9.78
CA PRO A 49 11.89 -6.25 -9.60
C PRO A 49 12.81 -5.04 -9.40
N SER A 50 12.42 -3.88 -9.94
CA SER A 50 13.18 -2.62 -9.83
C SER A 50 12.88 -1.82 -8.55
N ASN A 51 12.09 -2.36 -7.62
CA ASN A 51 11.70 -1.64 -6.40
C ASN A 51 12.89 -1.47 -5.45
N PRO A 52 13.26 -0.24 -5.06
CA PRO A 52 14.33 -0.03 -4.10
C PRO A 52 14.03 -0.68 -2.76
N GLN A 53 15.06 -1.21 -2.09
CA GLN A 53 14.92 -1.82 -0.76
C GLN A 53 14.29 -0.85 0.25
N ALA A 54 14.65 0.43 0.22
CA ALA A 54 14.07 1.44 1.10
C ALA A 54 12.54 1.58 0.92
N ASN A 55 12.03 1.41 -0.30
CA ASN A 55 10.59 1.42 -0.54
C ASN A 55 9.93 0.17 0.03
N LYS A 56 10.58 -0.99 -0.11
CA LYS A 56 10.12 -2.24 0.51
C LYS A 56 10.05 -2.12 2.02
N ASP A 57 11.08 -1.56 2.64
CA ASP A 57 11.11 -1.32 4.09
C ASP A 57 9.99 -0.36 4.51
N LYS A 58 9.74 0.71 3.73
CA LYS A 58 8.65 1.65 3.97
C LYS A 58 7.27 1.01 3.84
N MET A 59 7.06 0.15 2.84
CA MET A 59 5.80 -0.62 2.71
C MET A 59 5.56 -1.47 3.95
N LEU A 60 6.58 -2.22 4.39
CA LEU A 60 6.48 -3.08 5.57
C LEU A 60 6.22 -2.25 6.82
N GLN A 61 6.92 -1.13 7.00
CA GLN A 61 6.70 -0.20 8.10
C GLN A 61 5.23 0.22 8.16
N ILE A 62 4.65 0.66 7.04
CA ILE A 62 3.24 1.09 6.99
C ILE A 62 2.29 -0.07 7.33
N MET A 63 2.52 -1.27 6.80
CA MET A 63 1.66 -2.43 7.08
C MET A 63 1.65 -2.82 8.56
N PHE A 64 2.81 -2.77 9.23
CA PHE A 64 2.93 -3.14 10.63
C PHE A 64 2.55 -1.99 11.58
N GLU A 65 3.09 -0.80 11.36
CA GLU A 65 2.96 0.33 12.30
C GLU A 65 1.67 1.13 12.09
N THR A 66 1.27 1.37 10.84
CA THR A 66 0.04 2.14 10.54
C THR A 66 -1.18 1.24 10.56
N PHE A 67 -1.14 0.12 9.83
CA PHE A 67 -2.32 -0.76 9.69
C PHE A 67 -2.40 -1.86 10.75
N GLY A 68 -1.30 -2.27 11.36
CA GLY A 68 -1.31 -3.26 12.44
C GLY A 68 -1.48 -4.72 11.99
N PHE A 69 -1.11 -5.05 10.75
CA PHE A 69 -1.07 -6.44 10.28
C PHE A 69 -0.11 -7.27 11.13
N GLN A 70 -0.46 -8.53 11.42
CA GLN A 70 0.39 -9.42 12.24
C GLN A 70 1.48 -10.12 11.43
N GLY A 71 1.39 -10.08 10.10
CA GLY A 71 2.42 -10.58 9.21
C GLY A 71 2.21 -10.10 7.79
N SER A 72 3.31 -9.99 7.05
CA SER A 72 3.35 -9.49 5.69
C SER A 72 4.32 -10.30 4.84
N TYR A 73 3.98 -10.51 3.57
CA TYR A 73 4.89 -11.02 2.55
C TYR A 73 4.86 -10.11 1.33
N VAL A 74 6.02 -9.88 0.72
CA VAL A 74 6.14 -9.09 -0.51
C VAL A 74 6.63 -10.01 -1.62
N ALA A 75 5.76 -10.28 -2.58
CA ALA A 75 6.03 -11.11 -3.76
C ALA A 75 6.48 -10.24 -4.95
N ASN A 76 7.38 -10.76 -5.77
CA ASN A 76 7.76 -10.11 -7.02
C ASN A 76 6.70 -10.39 -8.10
N GLN A 77 6.26 -9.37 -8.81
CA GLN A 77 5.24 -9.46 -9.87
C GLN A 77 5.70 -10.19 -11.14
N SER A 78 7.00 -10.37 -11.35
CA SER A 78 7.55 -11.05 -12.55
C SER A 78 7.68 -12.57 -12.41
N LEU A 79 7.03 -13.16 -11.40
CA LEU A 79 6.92 -14.61 -11.20
C LEU A 79 5.69 -15.19 -11.90
#